data_AF-A0A6P8CY89-F1
#
_entry.id   AF-A0A6P8CY89-F1
#
_cell.length_a   1.000
_cell.length_b   1.000
_cell.length_c   1.000
_cell.angle_alpha   90.00
_cell.angle_beta   90.00
_cell.angle_gamma   90.00
#
_symmetry.space_group_name_H-M   'P 1'
#
loop_
_entity.id
_entity.type
_entity.pdbx_description
1 polymer ?
#
loop_
_entity_poly.entity_id
_entity_poly.type
_entity_poly.pdbx_seq_one_letter_code
_entity_poly.pdbx_strand_id
1 'polypeptide(L)'
;MLANPRAFFSVKCFPSASFGFFPQSCLGARPRTPCSAALQSSGCRSSPREFELGDMEGGTVSLQEWQGWGTVSPVPSMVTEVIQDLKLLEKISDAQMSFGGNGGKLQGEFKVVEDKKHRAKYESLGDSEKKLQFFSARQIACRLLGSRGYLCQNCWLPTDDCMCSKLRQCRLWSGMRFWLYMHPKDFLRQNNTGKLLWQVFGVQSATLCLFGIAEDEDIMWNTFKASGKSKVWCLYPSKNGVERSVQDALCLAHTKFESVSDVKKDEDDILHFVLIDGTWSNSAAMFKRMKERAKLVWGDEDLPCISLATGASAMHKLRPQPSWDRTCTAAAAVALLSELQLISQFSPYGFDEQAEAVEDALRVLLEALTTRRIRMGRSISRKVRCTSNIC
;
A
#
# COMPACT_ATOMS: atom_id res chain seq x y z
N MET A 1 -34.14 -31.60 9.88
CA MET A 1 -34.35 -30.90 11.17
C MET A 1 -33.76 -31.74 12.28
N LEU A 2 -32.55 -31.42 12.73
CA LEU A 2 -31.99 -31.82 14.03
C LEU A 2 -31.01 -30.70 14.40
N ALA A 3 -31.32 -29.96 15.47
CA ALA A 3 -30.65 -28.74 15.86
C ALA A 3 -29.70 -28.98 17.04
N ASN A 4 -28.50 -28.43 16.91
CA ASN A 4 -27.44 -28.33 17.91
C ASN A 4 -27.71 -27.11 18.83
N PRO A 5 -27.56 -27.19 20.16
CA PRO A 5 -27.57 -26.00 21.01
C PRO A 5 -26.15 -25.45 21.24
N ARG A 6 -26.02 -24.13 21.02
CA ARG A 6 -24.86 -23.29 21.37
C ARG A 6 -24.86 -22.95 22.86
N ALA A 7 -23.71 -23.09 23.50
CA ALA A 7 -23.46 -22.57 24.85
C ALA A 7 -22.97 -21.11 24.79
N PHE A 8 -23.66 -20.22 25.49
CA PHE A 8 -23.23 -18.87 25.84
C PHE A 8 -22.75 -18.89 27.29
N PHE A 9 -21.54 -18.39 27.57
CA PHE A 9 -21.11 -18.05 28.93
C PHE A 9 -20.83 -16.55 29.04
N SER A 10 -21.54 -15.94 29.98
CA SER A 10 -21.49 -14.55 30.43
C SER A 10 -20.58 -14.44 31.64
N VAL A 11 -19.69 -13.43 31.70
CA VAL A 11 -18.95 -13.07 32.92
C VAL A 11 -19.05 -11.57 33.20
N LYS A 12 -20.04 -11.29 34.05
CA LYS A 12 -20.21 -10.27 35.12
C LYS A 12 -19.20 -9.12 35.28
N CYS A 13 -19.76 -7.90 35.24
CA CYS A 13 -19.28 -6.68 35.90
C CYS A 13 -19.42 -6.76 37.43
N PHE A 14 -18.51 -6.07 38.15
CA PHE A 14 -18.63 -5.80 39.59
C PHE A 14 -18.93 -4.31 39.88
N PRO A 15 -19.57 -3.98 41.01
CA PRO A 15 -20.37 -2.77 41.18
C PRO A 15 -19.66 -1.59 41.88
N SER A 16 -20.28 -0.42 41.67
CA SER A 16 -20.06 0.88 42.28
C SER A 16 -20.36 0.92 43.78
N ALA A 17 -19.62 1.74 44.53
CA ALA A 17 -20.02 2.25 45.83
C ALA A 17 -20.12 3.78 45.79
N SER A 18 -21.27 4.29 46.25
CA SER A 18 -21.69 5.69 46.28
C SER A 18 -21.74 6.19 47.72
N PHE A 19 -21.19 7.37 47.99
CA PHE A 19 -21.50 8.27 49.13
C PHE A 19 -20.84 9.62 48.78
N GLY A 20 -21.38 10.84 48.94
CA GLY A 20 -22.64 11.41 49.40
C GLY A 20 -22.45 12.94 49.28
N PHE A 21 -23.46 13.66 48.79
CA PHE A 21 -23.55 15.14 48.72
C PHE A 21 -23.83 15.73 50.14
N PHE A 22 -23.66 16.99 50.56
CA PHE A 22 -23.62 18.37 49.99
C PHE A 22 -23.12 19.34 51.15
N PRO A 23 -23.27 20.69 51.12
CA PRO A 23 -22.35 21.75 50.66
C PRO A 23 -21.77 22.66 51.79
N GLN A 24 -20.77 23.48 51.49
CA GLN A 24 -20.64 24.78 52.19
C GLN A 24 -19.97 25.85 51.33
N SER A 25 -20.70 26.96 51.22
CA SER A 25 -20.35 28.23 50.58
C SER A 25 -19.30 29.01 51.38
N CYS A 26 -18.42 29.74 50.69
CA CYS A 26 -17.98 31.08 51.12
C CYS A 26 -17.37 31.88 49.96
N LEU A 27 -17.84 33.12 49.84
CA LEU A 27 -17.45 34.17 48.90
C LEU A 27 -16.02 34.69 49.17
N GLY A 28 -15.31 35.13 48.13
CA GLY A 28 -14.06 35.88 48.32
C GLY A 28 -13.32 36.28 47.03
N ALA A 29 -13.68 37.45 46.50
CA ALA A 29 -12.88 38.43 45.74
C ALA A 29 -11.99 38.02 44.53
N ARG A 30 -12.32 38.61 43.37
CA ARG A 30 -11.39 38.84 42.23
C ARG A 30 -10.34 39.90 42.59
N PRO A 31 -9.14 39.83 41.96
CA PRO A 31 -8.63 41.02 41.29
C PRO A 31 -8.29 40.80 39.81
N ARG A 32 -8.26 41.93 39.11
CA ARG A 32 -8.21 42.12 37.65
C ARG A 32 -6.85 41.76 37.03
N THR A 33 -6.93 41.40 35.75
CA THR A 33 -5.89 41.15 34.73
C THR A 33 -4.82 42.25 34.62
N PRO A 34 -3.64 41.92 34.06
CA PRO A 34 -3.44 42.17 32.62
C PRO A 34 -2.83 40.98 31.84
N CYS A 35 -3.14 41.00 30.54
CA CYS A 35 -2.82 40.01 29.53
C CYS A 35 -1.34 39.91 29.13
N SER A 36 -1.04 38.78 28.47
CA SER A 36 -0.06 38.60 27.39
C SER A 36 1.40 38.37 27.80
N ALA A 37 1.76 37.10 28.02
CA ALA A 37 3.10 36.61 27.75
C ALA A 37 3.03 35.28 27.01
N ALA A 38 3.61 35.26 25.81
CA ALA A 38 3.65 34.13 24.90
C ALA A 38 4.42 32.95 25.50
N LEU A 39 3.74 31.84 25.77
CA LEU A 39 4.40 30.55 25.94
C LEU A 39 4.75 30.00 24.55
N GLN A 40 5.99 30.28 24.14
CA GLN A 40 6.65 29.59 23.04
C GLN A 40 6.76 28.10 23.42
N SER A 41 5.86 27.28 22.88
CA SER A 41 6.08 25.84 22.83
C SER A 41 7.10 25.57 21.73
N SER A 42 8.37 25.54 22.13
CA SER A 42 9.48 25.03 21.32
C SER A 42 9.29 23.52 21.14
N GLY A 43 8.45 23.15 20.17
CA GLY A 43 8.50 21.83 19.58
C GLY A 43 9.65 21.82 18.60
N CYS A 44 10.75 21.15 18.93
CA CYS A 44 11.85 20.85 18.01
C CYS A 44 11.30 20.17 16.76
N ARG A 45 10.95 20.97 15.76
CA ARG A 45 10.84 20.53 14.37
C ARG A 45 12.28 20.41 13.89
N SER A 46 12.71 19.18 13.61
CA SER A 46 13.94 18.91 12.89
C SER A 46 14.05 19.87 11.70
N SER A 47 15.17 20.60 11.61
CA SER A 47 15.44 21.48 10.48
C SER A 47 15.37 20.69 9.16
N PRO A 48 15.09 21.34 8.02
CA PRO A 48 15.49 20.77 6.75
C PRO A 48 17.00 20.54 6.86
N ARG A 49 17.45 19.28 6.83
CA ARG A 49 18.86 18.98 6.66
C ARG A 49 19.14 19.12 5.18
N GLU A 50 19.77 20.23 4.81
CA GLU A 50 20.42 20.38 3.50
C GLU A 50 21.48 19.27 3.41
N PHE A 51 21.26 18.34 2.50
CA PHE A 51 22.24 17.33 2.14
C PHE A 51 22.84 17.79 0.82
N GLU A 52 24.11 18.19 0.83
CA GLU A 52 24.86 18.48 -0.38
C GLU A 52 25.01 17.17 -1.17
N LEU A 53 24.21 17.01 -2.21
CA LEU A 53 24.39 15.98 -3.21
C LEU A 53 25.53 16.41 -4.13
N GLY A 54 26.65 15.69 -4.07
CA GLY A 54 27.68 15.75 -5.12
C GLY A 54 27.09 15.36 -6.48
N ASP A 55 27.66 15.96 -7.53
CA ASP A 55 27.32 15.82 -8.96
C ASP A 55 27.11 14.36 -9.42
N MET A 56 25.91 13.82 -9.20
CA MET A 56 25.32 12.84 -10.12
C MET A 56 24.41 13.63 -11.04
N GLU A 57 24.57 13.50 -12.37
CA GLU A 57 23.72 14.10 -13.41
C GLU A 57 22.23 14.08 -13.00
N GLY A 58 21.78 15.15 -12.33
CA GLY A 58 20.64 15.08 -11.42
C GLY A 58 19.27 15.13 -12.10
N GLY A 59 19.24 15.00 -13.43
CA GLY A 59 18.08 15.29 -14.26
C GLY A 59 17.19 14.10 -14.61
N THR A 60 17.73 12.88 -14.58
CA THR A 60 17.06 11.69 -15.11
C THR A 60 17.02 10.56 -14.09
N VAL A 61 16.01 9.69 -14.21
CA VAL A 61 15.94 8.43 -13.47
C VAL A 61 16.52 7.35 -14.38
N SER A 62 17.62 6.72 -13.98
CA SER A 62 18.20 5.63 -14.76
C SER A 62 17.31 4.38 -14.65
N LEU A 63 17.44 3.45 -15.60
CA LEU A 63 16.74 2.17 -15.53
C LEU A 63 17.11 1.40 -14.26
N GLN A 64 18.39 1.42 -13.88
CA GLN A 64 18.88 0.79 -12.66
C GLN A 64 18.25 1.42 -11.40
N GLU A 65 18.14 2.76 -11.36
CA GLU A 65 17.46 3.42 -10.25
C GLU A 65 15.99 3.04 -10.18
N TRP A 66 15.28 3.09 -11.32
CA TRP A 66 13.86 2.73 -11.42
C TRP A 66 13.60 1.31 -10.91
N GLN A 67 14.29 0.33 -11.48
CA GLN A 67 14.16 -1.08 -11.12
C GLN A 67 14.61 -1.35 -9.68
N GLY A 68 15.56 -0.58 -9.16
CA GLY A 68 15.96 -0.61 -7.75
C GLY A 68 14.81 -0.32 -6.78
N TRP A 69 13.78 0.43 -7.20
CA TRP A 69 12.59 0.69 -6.39
C TRP A 69 11.57 -0.47 -6.36
N GLY A 70 11.84 -1.58 -7.05
CA GLY A 70 11.02 -2.79 -7.09
C GLY A 70 10.19 -2.96 -8.36
N THR A 71 10.39 -2.13 -9.38
CA THR A 71 9.72 -2.23 -10.68
C THR A 71 10.49 -3.16 -11.63
N VAL A 72 9.79 -3.71 -12.61
CA VAL A 72 10.39 -4.52 -13.69
C VAL A 72 10.28 -3.87 -15.06
N SER A 73 9.47 -2.81 -15.17
CA SER A 73 9.23 -2.06 -16.39
C SER A 73 10.42 -1.21 -16.82
N PRO A 74 10.46 -0.75 -18.08
CA PRO A 74 11.28 0.39 -18.45
C PRO A 74 10.87 1.64 -17.65
N VAL A 75 11.73 2.66 -17.62
CA VAL A 75 11.40 3.93 -16.97
C VAL A 75 10.21 4.57 -17.71
N PRO A 76 9.08 4.87 -17.03
CA PRO A 76 7.92 5.40 -17.71
C PRO A 76 8.21 6.74 -18.38
N SER A 77 7.80 6.86 -19.64
CA SER A 77 8.02 8.04 -20.47
C SER A 77 7.45 9.30 -19.81
N MET A 78 6.19 9.24 -19.38
CA MET A 78 5.50 10.36 -18.74
C MET A 78 6.08 10.72 -17.36
N VAL A 79 6.62 9.75 -16.61
CA VAL A 79 7.34 10.04 -15.35
C VAL A 79 8.61 10.83 -15.66
N THR A 80 9.34 10.42 -16.70
CA THR A 80 10.57 11.11 -17.16
C THR A 80 10.26 12.54 -17.58
N GLU A 81 9.22 12.76 -18.39
CA GLU A 81 8.78 14.10 -18.79
C GLU A 81 8.44 14.99 -17.60
N VAL A 82 7.69 14.48 -16.62
CA VAL A 82 7.34 15.27 -15.42
C VAL A 82 8.57 15.60 -14.58
N ILE A 83 9.53 14.69 -14.47
CA ILE A 83 10.78 14.97 -13.76
C ILE A 83 11.58 16.05 -14.48
N GLN A 84 11.70 15.98 -15.81
CA GLN A 84 12.37 17.02 -16.61
C GLN A 84 11.69 18.38 -16.45
N ASP A 85 10.36 18.43 -16.48
CA ASP A 85 9.55 19.63 -16.24
C ASP A 85 9.86 20.26 -14.87
N LEU A 86 9.92 19.44 -13.82
CA LEU A 86 10.23 19.90 -12.46
C LEU A 86 11.67 20.39 -12.33
N LYS A 87 12.63 19.71 -12.97
CA LYS A 87 14.04 20.12 -12.99
C LYS A 87 14.29 21.39 -13.81
N LEU A 88 13.54 21.60 -14.87
CA LEU A 88 13.55 22.86 -15.60
C LEU A 88 13.05 24.01 -14.71
N LEU A 89 12.03 23.76 -13.88
CA LEU A 89 11.52 24.75 -12.94
C LEU A 89 12.55 25.15 -11.88
N GLU A 90 13.34 24.20 -11.34
CA GLU A 90 14.49 24.51 -10.46
C GLU A 90 15.49 25.43 -11.15
N LYS A 91 15.88 25.11 -12.40
CA LYS A 91 16.84 25.91 -13.17
C LYS A 91 16.34 27.33 -13.45
N ILE A 92 15.06 27.48 -13.80
CA ILE A 92 14.45 28.80 -14.07
C ILE A 92 14.35 29.63 -12.78
N SER A 93 14.08 28.99 -11.65
CA SER A 93 13.87 29.66 -10.37
C SER A 93 15.15 29.90 -9.57
N ASP A 94 16.29 29.41 -10.08
CA ASP A 94 17.61 29.42 -9.42
C ASP A 94 17.54 28.99 -7.94
N ALA A 95 16.73 27.96 -7.67
CA ALA A 95 16.48 27.47 -6.33
C ALA A 95 16.22 25.97 -6.33
N GLN A 96 16.63 25.30 -5.25
CA GLN A 96 16.41 23.86 -5.08
C GLN A 96 15.00 23.58 -4.55
N MET A 97 14.30 22.60 -5.15
CA MET A 97 13.02 22.15 -4.62
C MET A 97 13.22 21.45 -3.28
N SER A 98 12.33 21.75 -2.33
CA SER A 98 12.23 21.01 -1.08
C SER A 98 11.00 20.11 -1.07
N PHE A 99 11.18 18.91 -0.54
CA PHE A 99 10.13 17.90 -0.40
C PHE A 99 9.89 17.61 1.08
N GLY A 100 8.63 17.41 1.46
CA GLY A 100 8.26 17.28 2.86
C GLY A 100 6.90 16.66 3.10
N GLY A 101 6.63 16.43 4.39
CA GLY A 101 5.38 15.87 4.88
C GLY A 101 5.14 14.40 4.52
N ASN A 102 3.94 13.92 4.83
CA ASN A 102 3.52 12.55 4.55
C ASN A 102 3.38 12.31 3.04
N GLY A 103 4.43 11.75 2.42
CA GLY A 103 4.43 11.31 1.03
C GLY A 103 5.34 12.09 0.09
N GLY A 104 6.31 12.86 0.59
CA GLY A 104 7.30 13.54 -0.25
C GLY A 104 6.68 14.59 -1.17
N LYS A 105 5.83 15.46 -0.61
CA LYS A 105 5.17 16.50 -1.40
C LYS A 105 6.10 17.70 -1.57
N LEU A 106 6.03 18.37 -2.73
CA LEU A 106 6.65 19.68 -2.93
C LEU A 106 6.23 20.66 -1.83
N GLN A 107 7.16 21.51 -1.40
CA GLN A 107 6.97 22.55 -0.40
C GLN A 107 7.22 23.95 -0.98
N GLY A 108 6.84 24.98 -0.24
CA GLY A 108 7.11 26.39 -0.57
C GLY A 108 6.49 26.86 -1.89
N GLU A 109 7.13 27.84 -2.51
CA GLU A 109 6.68 28.47 -3.77
C GLU A 109 6.60 27.48 -4.94
N PHE A 110 7.56 26.54 -5.02
CA PHE A 110 7.53 25.47 -6.02
C PHE A 110 6.23 24.68 -6.00
N LYS A 111 5.68 24.40 -4.83
CA LYS A 111 4.38 23.73 -4.71
C LYS A 111 3.26 24.55 -5.34
N VAL A 112 3.22 25.86 -5.08
CA VAL A 112 2.15 26.74 -5.57
C VAL A 112 2.21 26.86 -7.08
N VAL A 113 3.40 27.14 -7.63
CA VAL A 113 3.63 27.27 -9.07
C VAL A 113 3.30 25.95 -9.78
N GLU A 114 3.81 24.83 -9.27
CA GLU A 114 3.58 23.53 -9.88
C GLU A 114 2.13 23.06 -9.74
N ASP A 115 1.45 23.31 -8.61
CA ASP A 115 0.01 22.99 -8.47
C ASP A 115 -0.85 23.82 -9.45
N LYS A 116 -0.44 25.06 -9.78
CA LYS A 116 -1.10 25.88 -10.81
C LYS A 116 -0.84 25.33 -12.21
N LYS A 117 0.42 25.06 -12.57
CA LYS A 117 0.81 24.45 -13.85
C LYS A 117 0.11 23.11 -14.07
N HIS A 118 0.09 22.26 -13.04
CA HIS A 118 -0.56 20.96 -13.06
C HIS A 118 -2.06 21.06 -13.31
N ARG A 119 -2.78 21.98 -12.63
CA ARG A 119 -4.22 22.17 -12.85
C ARG A 119 -4.52 22.60 -14.28
N ALA A 120 -3.77 23.57 -14.81
CA ALA A 120 -3.92 24.00 -16.20
C ALA A 120 -3.64 22.87 -17.20
N LYS A 121 -2.55 22.10 -17.01
CA LYS A 121 -2.24 20.94 -17.86
C LYS A 121 -3.34 19.89 -17.76
N TYR A 122 -3.80 19.55 -16.55
CA TYR A 122 -4.88 18.59 -16.32
C TYR A 122 -6.21 19.01 -16.96
N GLU A 123 -6.55 20.30 -16.93
CA GLU A 123 -7.73 20.87 -17.60
C GLU A 123 -7.61 20.83 -19.12
N SER A 124 -6.40 21.04 -19.66
CA SER A 124 -6.14 20.99 -21.11
C SER A 124 -6.21 19.58 -21.69
N LEU A 125 -6.02 18.54 -20.88
CA LEU A 125 -6.19 17.16 -21.31
C LEU A 125 -7.68 16.89 -21.55
N GLY A 126 -8.07 16.53 -22.78
CA GLY A 126 -9.46 16.15 -23.09
C GLY A 126 -9.80 14.70 -22.74
N ASP A 127 -8.77 13.85 -22.64
CA ASP A 127 -8.90 12.40 -22.49
C ASP A 127 -8.73 11.96 -21.03
N SER A 128 -9.66 11.14 -20.53
CA SER A 128 -9.68 10.66 -19.15
C SER A 128 -8.51 9.73 -18.82
N GLU A 129 -8.05 8.95 -19.81
CA GLU A 129 -6.89 8.07 -19.67
C GLU A 129 -5.60 8.88 -19.52
N LYS A 130 -5.35 9.86 -20.40
CA LYS A 130 -4.22 10.79 -20.27
C LYS A 130 -4.25 11.56 -18.95
N LYS A 131 -5.42 11.97 -18.45
CA LYS A 131 -5.56 12.61 -17.12
C LYS A 131 -5.08 11.69 -16.00
N LEU A 132 -5.50 10.42 -16.02
CA LEU A 132 -5.09 9.43 -15.04
C LEU A 132 -3.59 9.19 -15.10
N GLN A 133 -3.05 9.00 -16.30
CA GLN A 133 -1.61 8.77 -16.49
C GLN A 133 -0.79 9.95 -16.00
N PHE A 134 -1.19 11.17 -16.36
CA PHE A 134 -0.51 12.38 -15.94
C PHE A 134 -0.55 12.57 -14.41
N PHE A 135 -1.70 12.32 -13.78
CA PHE A 135 -1.83 12.34 -12.33
C PHE A 135 -0.87 11.33 -11.67
N SER A 136 -0.84 10.11 -12.18
CA SER A 136 -0.04 9.01 -11.61
C SER A 136 1.45 9.27 -11.77
N ALA A 137 1.87 9.66 -12.97
CA ALA A 137 3.24 10.04 -13.29
C ALA A 137 3.73 11.17 -12.38
N ARG A 138 2.91 12.20 -12.14
CA ARG A 138 3.27 13.28 -11.21
C ARG A 138 3.44 12.82 -9.77
N GLN A 139 2.54 11.98 -9.27
CA GLN A 139 2.68 11.44 -7.91
C GLN A 139 3.99 10.66 -7.75
N ILE A 140 4.35 9.85 -8.75
CA ILE A 140 5.59 9.06 -8.76
C ILE A 140 6.83 9.95 -8.87
N ALA A 141 6.84 10.89 -9.80
CA ALA A 141 7.95 11.83 -10.00
C ALA A 141 8.29 12.61 -8.73
N CYS A 142 7.29 13.19 -8.06
CA CYS A 142 7.51 13.92 -6.80
C CYS A 142 8.07 13.02 -5.70
N ARG A 143 7.66 11.75 -5.66
CA ARG A 143 8.14 10.77 -4.68
C ARG A 143 9.57 10.34 -4.93
N LEU A 144 9.93 10.08 -6.19
CA LEU A 144 11.30 9.74 -6.57
C LEU A 144 12.25 10.87 -6.18
N LEU A 145 11.95 12.10 -6.64
CA LEU A 145 12.76 13.28 -6.32
C LEU A 145 12.84 13.56 -4.82
N GLY A 146 11.74 13.43 -4.10
CA GLY A 146 11.70 13.65 -2.64
C GLY A 146 12.29 12.51 -1.80
N SER A 147 12.66 11.38 -2.40
CA SER A 147 13.20 10.20 -1.70
C SER A 147 14.65 9.88 -2.04
N ARG A 148 15.16 10.43 -3.15
CA ARG A 148 16.52 10.21 -3.65
C ARG A 148 17.56 10.62 -2.59
N GLY A 149 18.58 9.78 -2.39
CA GLY A 149 19.65 10.00 -1.42
C GLY A 149 19.30 9.74 0.05
N TYR A 150 18.02 9.48 0.37
CA TYR A 150 17.58 9.29 1.76
C TYR A 150 16.97 7.92 2.06
N LEU A 151 16.21 7.34 1.12
CA LEU A 151 15.58 6.03 1.31
C LEU A 151 16.45 4.92 0.73
N CYS A 152 16.48 3.78 1.42
CA CYS A 152 16.90 2.51 0.85
C CYS A 152 15.93 2.14 -0.28
N GLN A 153 16.47 1.84 -1.47
CA GLN A 153 15.66 1.50 -2.65
C GLN A 153 14.85 0.20 -2.48
N ASN A 154 15.37 -0.74 -1.70
CA ASN A 154 14.70 -2.02 -1.45
C ASN A 154 13.54 -1.93 -0.45
N CYS A 155 13.79 -1.38 0.76
CA CYS A 155 12.78 -1.35 1.83
C CYS A 155 12.01 -0.04 1.95
N TRP A 156 12.38 0.99 1.21
CA TRP A 156 11.81 2.34 1.26
C TRP A 156 11.85 2.98 2.65
N LEU A 157 12.64 2.44 3.57
CA LEU A 157 12.94 3.07 4.84
C LEU A 157 14.18 3.96 4.66
N PRO A 158 14.32 5.00 5.50
CA PRO A 158 15.54 5.79 5.53
C PRO A 158 16.76 4.92 5.76
N THR A 159 17.90 5.28 5.19
CA THR A 159 19.12 4.45 5.23
C THR A 159 19.48 4.01 6.65
N ASP A 160 19.38 4.92 7.62
CA ASP A 160 19.63 4.64 9.05
C ASP A 160 18.63 3.68 9.71
N ASP A 161 17.47 3.44 9.07
CA ASP A 161 16.40 2.55 9.52
C ASP A 161 16.23 1.35 8.58
N CYS A 162 17.21 1.11 7.69
CA CYS A 162 17.13 0.03 6.72
C CYS A 162 16.92 -1.32 7.43
N MET A 163 15.95 -2.09 6.94
CA MET A 163 15.59 -3.40 7.51
C MET A 163 15.98 -4.58 6.63
N CYS A 164 16.60 -4.34 5.47
CA CYS A 164 16.82 -5.37 4.44
C CYS A 164 17.61 -6.58 4.93
N SER A 165 18.62 -6.39 5.78
CA SER A 165 19.43 -7.49 6.33
C SER A 165 18.66 -8.40 7.29
N LYS A 166 17.50 -7.97 7.79
CA LYS A 166 16.64 -8.74 8.69
C LYS A 166 15.56 -9.53 7.94
N LEU A 167 15.41 -9.34 6.63
CA LEU A 167 14.36 -9.99 5.85
C LEU A 167 14.82 -11.37 5.39
N ARG A 168 13.99 -12.38 5.65
CA ARG A 168 14.14 -13.73 5.10
C ARG A 168 13.61 -13.74 3.66
N GLN A 169 14.46 -14.12 2.72
CA GLN A 169 14.00 -14.43 1.36
C GLN A 169 13.36 -15.83 1.35
N CYS A 170 12.29 -15.98 0.58
CA CYS A 170 11.58 -17.23 0.39
C CYS A 170 11.17 -17.34 -1.07
N ARG A 171 11.21 -18.53 -1.66
CA ARG A 171 10.74 -18.71 -3.04
C ARG A 171 9.24 -18.94 -3.02
N LEU A 172 8.50 -18.13 -3.76
CA LEU A 172 7.08 -18.39 -4.02
C LEU A 172 6.96 -19.65 -4.90
N TRP A 173 5.89 -20.44 -4.70
CA TRP A 173 5.59 -21.55 -5.60
C TRP A 173 5.55 -21.09 -7.07
N SER A 174 6.28 -21.79 -7.94
CA SER A 174 6.47 -21.35 -9.33
C SER A 174 5.20 -21.40 -10.18
N GLY A 175 4.14 -22.07 -9.69
CA GLY A 175 2.83 -22.09 -10.33
C GLY A 175 1.95 -20.87 -10.02
N MET A 176 2.47 -19.87 -9.28
CA MET A 176 1.74 -18.64 -9.01
C MET A 176 2.61 -17.38 -9.14
N ARG A 177 1.94 -16.25 -9.36
CA ARG A 177 2.52 -14.91 -9.34
C ARG A 177 1.58 -13.93 -8.65
N PHE A 178 2.15 -13.12 -7.75
CA PHE A 178 1.46 -11.95 -7.19
C PHE A 178 1.66 -10.74 -8.09
N TRP A 179 0.56 -10.02 -8.35
CA TRP A 179 0.56 -8.72 -8.98
C TRP A 179 0.12 -7.69 -7.96
N LEU A 180 1.05 -6.85 -7.51
CA LEU A 180 0.74 -5.78 -6.58
C LEU A 180 0.30 -4.54 -7.38
N TYR A 181 -1.00 -4.40 -7.56
CA TYR A 181 -1.57 -3.27 -8.26
C TYR A 181 -1.65 -2.07 -7.30
N MET A 182 -0.63 -1.22 -7.31
CA MET A 182 -0.40 -0.20 -6.29
C MET A 182 -0.86 1.19 -6.74
N HIS A 183 -1.57 1.88 -5.85
CA HIS A 183 -1.94 3.27 -6.06
C HIS A 183 -0.70 4.19 -6.01
N PRO A 184 -0.52 5.17 -6.90
CA PRO A 184 0.71 5.97 -6.99
C PRO A 184 0.98 6.87 -5.75
N LYS A 185 -0.05 7.13 -4.93
CA LYS A 185 0.13 7.80 -3.60
C LYS A 185 0.72 6.87 -2.52
N ASP A 186 0.73 5.58 -2.75
CA ASP A 186 1.25 4.57 -1.84
C ASP A 186 2.67 4.10 -2.23
N PHE A 187 3.12 4.42 -3.45
CA PHE A 187 4.51 4.26 -3.86
C PHE A 187 5.47 5.00 -2.92
N LEU A 188 6.61 4.36 -2.61
CA LEU A 188 7.63 4.81 -1.66
C LEU A 188 7.11 5.19 -0.25
N ARG A 189 5.91 4.74 0.13
CA ARG A 189 5.44 4.89 1.51
C ARG A 189 6.18 3.91 2.42
N GLN A 190 6.84 4.44 3.44
CA GLN A 190 7.58 3.68 4.44
C GLN A 190 6.75 2.57 5.11
N ASN A 191 5.45 2.79 5.33
CA ASN A 191 4.55 1.84 5.96
C ASN A 191 3.67 1.05 4.99
N ASN A 192 3.93 1.13 3.68
CA ASN A 192 3.31 0.25 2.71
C ASN A 192 3.78 -1.19 3.00
N THR A 193 2.85 -2.12 3.11
CA THR A 193 3.17 -3.53 3.40
C THR A 193 3.25 -4.38 2.14
N GLY A 194 2.62 -3.97 1.03
CA GLY A 194 2.67 -4.70 -0.23
C GLY A 194 4.10 -4.87 -0.75
N LYS A 195 4.99 -3.92 -0.46
CA LYS A 195 6.42 -4.03 -0.78
C LYS A 195 7.12 -5.26 -0.19
N LEU A 196 6.63 -5.79 0.93
CA LEU A 196 7.21 -6.98 1.53
C LEU A 196 7.11 -8.18 0.60
N LEU A 197 6.11 -8.24 -0.28
CA LEU A 197 5.90 -9.38 -1.17
C LEU A 197 7.09 -9.58 -2.13
N TRP A 198 7.54 -8.52 -2.82
CA TRP A 198 8.71 -8.66 -3.69
C TRP A 198 10.03 -8.65 -2.93
N GLN A 199 10.06 -8.11 -1.71
CA GLN A 199 11.25 -8.20 -0.86
C GLN A 199 11.48 -9.64 -0.34
N VAL A 200 10.41 -10.40 -0.10
CA VAL A 200 10.45 -11.80 0.33
C VAL A 200 10.59 -12.72 -0.87
N PHE A 201 9.74 -12.57 -1.89
CA PHE A 201 9.62 -13.50 -3.02
C PHE A 201 10.43 -13.13 -4.27
N GLY A 202 10.91 -11.89 -4.35
CA GLY A 202 11.54 -11.35 -5.56
C GLY A 202 10.53 -10.72 -6.53
N VAL A 203 11.03 -9.78 -7.35
CA VAL A 203 10.21 -8.95 -8.27
C VAL A 203 9.52 -9.72 -9.41
N GLN A 204 10.02 -10.93 -9.72
CA GLN A 204 9.43 -11.80 -10.75
C GLN A 204 8.24 -12.62 -10.22
N SER A 205 8.26 -12.96 -8.93
CA SER A 205 7.18 -13.72 -8.27
C SER A 205 6.13 -12.81 -7.66
N ALA A 206 6.53 -11.61 -7.22
CA ALA A 206 5.63 -10.55 -6.79
C ALA A 206 5.96 -9.27 -7.56
N THR A 207 5.20 -8.99 -8.61
CA THR A 207 5.48 -7.90 -9.55
C THR A 207 4.68 -6.66 -9.19
N LEU A 208 5.38 -5.53 -9.03
CA LEU A 208 4.75 -4.23 -8.84
C LEU A 208 4.13 -3.72 -10.15
N CYS A 209 2.87 -3.31 -10.10
CA CYS A 209 2.19 -2.60 -11.18
C CYS A 209 1.60 -1.30 -10.64
N LEU A 210 2.09 -0.15 -11.08
CA LEU A 210 1.60 1.15 -10.61
C LEU A 210 0.34 1.58 -11.39
N PHE A 211 -0.74 1.85 -10.65
CA PHE A 211 -2.02 2.30 -11.19
C PHE A 211 -1.85 3.59 -12.00
N GLY A 212 -2.28 3.55 -13.27
CA GLY A 212 -2.16 4.66 -14.20
C GLY A 212 -0.76 4.84 -14.81
N ILE A 213 0.15 3.89 -14.69
CA ILE A 213 1.39 3.86 -15.47
C ILE A 213 1.22 2.85 -16.60
N ALA A 214 1.27 3.33 -17.85
CA ALA A 214 0.95 2.52 -19.02
C ALA A 214 1.91 1.33 -19.17
N GLU A 215 3.21 1.56 -18.99
CA GLU A 215 4.25 0.55 -19.13
C GLU A 215 4.07 -0.60 -18.14
N ASP A 216 3.68 -0.30 -16.89
CA ASP A 216 3.40 -1.29 -15.86
C ASP A 216 2.10 -2.06 -16.15
N GLU A 217 1.03 -1.34 -16.50
CA GLU A 217 -0.28 -1.94 -16.78
C GLU A 217 -0.25 -2.80 -18.05
N ASP A 218 0.50 -2.41 -19.07
CA ASP A 218 0.66 -3.17 -20.30
C ASP A 218 1.40 -4.48 -20.04
N ILE A 219 2.46 -4.49 -19.23
CA ILE A 219 3.16 -5.73 -18.82
C ILE A 219 2.17 -6.68 -18.10
N MET A 220 1.41 -6.15 -17.15
CA MET A 220 0.43 -6.92 -16.38
C MET A 220 -0.67 -7.50 -17.28
N TRP A 221 -1.31 -6.66 -18.10
CA TRP A 221 -2.43 -7.09 -18.95
C TRP A 221 -2.00 -7.96 -20.14
N ASN A 222 -0.80 -7.77 -20.69
CA ASN A 222 -0.26 -8.67 -21.71
C ASN A 222 -0.02 -10.06 -21.12
N THR A 223 0.48 -10.15 -19.88
CA THR A 223 0.60 -11.43 -19.17
C THR A 223 -0.77 -12.07 -18.97
N PHE A 224 -1.76 -11.32 -18.47
CA PHE A 224 -3.12 -11.85 -18.29
C PHE A 224 -3.78 -12.31 -19.58
N LYS A 225 -3.50 -11.62 -20.70
CA LYS A 225 -4.01 -12.01 -22.01
C LYS A 225 -3.40 -13.32 -22.48
N ALA A 226 -2.10 -13.54 -22.25
CA ALA A 226 -1.42 -14.78 -22.58
C ALA A 226 -1.96 -15.96 -21.76
N SER A 227 -2.05 -15.83 -20.43
CA SER A 227 -2.49 -16.93 -19.54
C SER A 227 -4.01 -17.18 -19.57
N GLY A 228 -4.80 -16.17 -19.97
CA GLY A 228 -6.24 -16.26 -20.08
C GLY A 228 -7.02 -16.03 -18.78
N LYS A 229 -8.29 -15.64 -18.93
CA LYS A 229 -9.18 -15.21 -17.85
C LYS A 229 -9.27 -16.20 -16.68
N SER A 230 -9.27 -17.50 -16.94
CA SER A 230 -9.44 -18.55 -15.92
C SER A 230 -8.26 -18.66 -14.95
N LYS A 231 -7.14 -17.99 -15.22
CA LYS A 231 -5.93 -18.01 -14.39
C LYS A 231 -5.76 -16.73 -13.58
N VAL A 232 -6.63 -15.74 -13.74
CA VAL A 232 -6.50 -14.43 -13.10
C VAL A 232 -7.56 -14.24 -12.00
N TRP A 233 -7.10 -13.95 -10.79
CA TRP A 233 -7.92 -13.78 -9.60
C TRP A 233 -7.60 -12.47 -8.90
N CYS A 234 -8.61 -11.64 -8.64
CA CYS A 234 -8.45 -10.41 -7.88
C CYS A 234 -8.80 -10.64 -6.41
N LEU A 235 -7.89 -10.29 -5.50
CA LEU A 235 -8.14 -10.31 -4.06
C LEU A 235 -8.86 -9.03 -3.68
N TYR A 236 -10.20 -9.07 -3.73
CA TYR A 236 -11.03 -7.92 -3.44
C TYR A 236 -12.42 -8.34 -2.96
N PRO A 237 -12.94 -7.77 -1.85
CA PRO A 237 -14.30 -8.06 -1.40
C PRO A 237 -15.29 -7.40 -2.36
N SER A 238 -15.79 -8.17 -3.33
CA SER A 238 -16.77 -7.68 -4.29
C SER A 238 -18.19 -7.91 -3.76
N LYS A 239 -18.86 -6.82 -3.37
CA LYS A 239 -20.27 -6.85 -2.92
C LYS A 239 -21.28 -7.20 -4.02
N ASN A 240 -20.87 -7.17 -5.28
CA ASN A 240 -21.76 -7.24 -6.46
C ASN A 240 -21.50 -8.47 -7.35
N GLY A 241 -20.68 -9.43 -6.89
CA GLY A 241 -20.41 -10.67 -7.62
C GLY A 241 -20.58 -11.90 -6.73
N VAL A 242 -20.51 -13.09 -7.33
CA VAL A 242 -20.42 -14.35 -6.58
C VAL A 242 -19.11 -14.33 -5.80
N GLU A 243 -19.16 -14.02 -4.50
CA GLU A 243 -18.02 -14.15 -3.62
C GLU A 243 -17.61 -15.63 -3.58
N ARG A 244 -16.41 -15.92 -4.09
CA ARG A 244 -15.85 -17.27 -4.09
C ARG A 244 -14.83 -17.36 -2.97
N SER A 245 -14.91 -18.43 -2.18
CA SER A 245 -13.81 -18.84 -1.33
C SER A 245 -12.59 -19.20 -2.20
N VAL A 246 -11.40 -19.26 -1.62
CA VAL A 246 -10.20 -19.75 -2.33
C VAL A 246 -10.44 -21.16 -2.89
N GLN A 247 -11.16 -22.01 -2.15
CA GLN A 247 -11.52 -23.35 -2.58
C GLN A 247 -12.46 -23.34 -3.80
N ASP A 248 -13.52 -22.53 -3.79
CA ASP A 248 -14.47 -22.43 -4.91
C ASP A 248 -13.81 -21.87 -6.17
N ALA A 249 -12.92 -20.89 -6.01
CA ALA A 249 -12.17 -20.30 -7.09
C ALA A 249 -11.31 -21.36 -7.82
N LEU A 250 -10.59 -22.19 -7.06
CA LEU A 250 -9.55 -23.05 -7.62
C LEU A 250 -10.06 -24.44 -8.01
N CYS A 251 -11.11 -24.97 -7.37
CA CYS A 251 -11.80 -26.18 -7.85
C CYS A 251 -12.33 -26.01 -9.29
N LEU A 252 -12.77 -24.80 -9.65
CA LEU A 252 -13.21 -24.45 -11.01
C LEU A 252 -12.05 -24.29 -12.00
N ALA A 253 -10.86 -23.88 -11.53
CA ALA A 253 -9.67 -23.81 -12.36
C ALA A 253 -9.10 -25.21 -12.66
N HIS A 254 -9.26 -26.15 -11.73
CA HIS A 254 -8.69 -27.50 -11.83
C HIS A 254 -9.50 -28.46 -12.70
N THR A 255 -10.83 -28.33 -12.77
CA THR A 255 -11.66 -29.16 -13.68
C THR A 255 -11.33 -29.01 -15.17
N LYS A 256 -10.57 -27.96 -15.55
CA LYS A 256 -10.00 -27.81 -16.90
C LYS A 256 -8.57 -28.33 -17.05
N PHE A 257 -7.89 -28.62 -15.93
CA PHE A 257 -6.47 -28.98 -15.85
C PHE A 257 -6.21 -30.48 -16.10
N GLU A 258 -7.15 -31.36 -15.73
CA GLU A 258 -6.99 -32.82 -15.85
C GLU A 258 -6.97 -33.36 -17.30
N SER A 259 -7.06 -32.50 -18.33
CA SER A 259 -7.10 -32.94 -19.73
C SER A 259 -5.76 -32.95 -20.48
N VAL A 260 -4.64 -32.57 -19.86
CA VAL A 260 -3.34 -32.55 -20.56
C VAL A 260 -2.24 -33.17 -19.69
N SER A 261 -1.66 -34.25 -20.22
CA SER A 261 -0.56 -35.03 -19.65
C SER A 261 0.80 -34.33 -19.81
N ASP A 262 1.73 -34.71 -18.93
CA ASP A 262 3.17 -34.40 -18.88
C ASP A 262 3.78 -33.73 -20.13
N VAL A 263 3.84 -32.39 -20.13
CA VAL A 263 4.78 -31.62 -20.94
C VAL A 263 5.16 -30.36 -20.17
N LYS A 264 6.44 -29.97 -20.24
CA LYS A 264 7.10 -28.76 -19.68
C LYS A 264 6.10 -27.68 -19.23
N LYS A 265 6.15 -27.27 -17.94
CA LYS A 265 5.41 -26.11 -17.42
C LYS A 265 5.78 -24.86 -18.24
N ASP A 266 4.96 -24.55 -19.21
CA ASP A 266 5.02 -23.29 -19.95
C ASP A 266 4.65 -22.15 -19.00
N GLU A 267 5.11 -20.92 -19.28
CA GLU A 267 4.67 -19.72 -18.53
C GLU A 267 3.14 -19.54 -18.55
N ASP A 268 2.45 -20.20 -19.48
CA ASP A 268 1.00 -20.19 -19.67
C ASP A 268 0.19 -20.82 -18.53
N ASP A 269 0.83 -21.59 -17.63
CA ASP A 269 0.10 -22.31 -16.58
C ASP A 269 0.06 -21.60 -15.21
N ILE A 270 0.68 -20.42 -15.11
CA ILE A 270 0.82 -19.67 -13.86
C ILE A 270 -0.53 -19.09 -13.41
N LEU A 271 -0.86 -19.27 -12.13
CA LEU A 271 -1.98 -18.59 -11.47
C LEU A 271 -1.59 -17.15 -11.10
N HIS A 272 -2.37 -16.18 -11.54
CA HIS A 272 -2.16 -14.77 -11.27
C HIS A 272 -3.11 -14.26 -10.20
N PHE A 273 -2.54 -13.78 -9.10
CA PHE A 273 -3.29 -13.19 -7.98
C PHE A 273 -3.02 -11.69 -7.92
N VAL A 274 -4.05 -10.87 -8.15
CA VAL A 274 -3.97 -9.41 -8.15
C VAL A 274 -4.37 -8.87 -6.79
N LEU A 275 -3.42 -8.23 -6.11
CA LEU A 275 -3.62 -7.56 -4.83
C LEU A 275 -3.74 -6.06 -5.06
N ILE A 276 -4.91 -5.50 -4.77
CA ILE A 276 -5.14 -4.04 -4.90
C ILE A 276 -4.55 -3.33 -3.69
N ASP A 277 -3.44 -2.63 -3.91
CA ASP A 277 -2.67 -1.96 -2.87
C ASP A 277 -2.92 -0.45 -2.88
N GLY A 278 -3.88 -0.04 -2.04
CA GLY A 278 -4.23 1.36 -1.87
C GLY A 278 -5.10 1.57 -0.64
N THR A 279 -5.50 2.82 -0.39
CA THR A 279 -6.58 3.05 0.58
C THR A 279 -7.89 2.47 0.06
N TRP A 280 -8.80 2.07 0.95
CA TRP A 280 -10.13 1.58 0.59
C TRP A 280 -10.92 2.50 -0.35
N SER A 281 -10.74 3.82 -0.23
CA SER A 281 -11.35 4.79 -1.15
C SER A 281 -10.75 4.71 -2.55
N ASN A 282 -9.44 4.48 -2.67
CA ASN A 282 -8.74 4.42 -3.95
C ASN A 282 -8.92 3.04 -4.62
N SER A 283 -8.96 1.98 -3.81
CA SER A 283 -9.08 0.59 -4.29
C SER A 283 -10.34 0.36 -5.11
N ALA A 284 -11.44 1.05 -4.79
CA ALA A 284 -12.67 0.98 -5.57
C ALA A 284 -12.50 1.51 -7.01
N ALA A 285 -11.77 2.61 -7.19
CA ALA A 285 -11.48 3.16 -8.52
C ALA A 285 -10.51 2.27 -9.30
N MET A 286 -9.51 1.72 -8.62
CA MET A 286 -8.56 0.76 -9.20
C MET A 286 -9.27 -0.53 -9.65
N PHE A 287 -10.15 -1.07 -8.80
CA PHE A 287 -10.95 -2.26 -9.13
C PHE A 287 -11.92 -1.98 -10.29
N LYS A 288 -12.56 -0.80 -10.32
CA LYS A 288 -13.41 -0.41 -11.44
C LYS A 288 -12.64 -0.41 -12.76
N ARG A 289 -11.44 0.19 -12.79
CA ARG A 289 -10.56 0.17 -13.97
C ARG A 289 -10.19 -1.25 -14.38
N MET A 290 -9.89 -2.13 -13.42
CA MET A 290 -9.61 -3.54 -13.72
C MET A 290 -10.78 -4.22 -14.43
N LYS A 291 -12.03 -3.98 -14.00
CA LYS A 291 -13.22 -4.51 -14.66
C LYS A 291 -13.44 -3.93 -16.06
N GLU A 292 -13.23 -2.62 -16.22
CA GLU A 292 -13.32 -1.95 -17.53
C GLU A 292 -12.29 -2.55 -18.51
N ARG A 293 -11.05 -2.79 -18.05
CA ARG A 293 -10.01 -3.45 -18.85
C ARG A 293 -10.33 -4.92 -19.11
N ALA A 294 -10.84 -5.66 -18.13
CA ALA A 294 -11.30 -7.04 -18.31
C ALA A 294 -12.39 -7.15 -19.39
N LYS A 295 -13.34 -6.21 -19.42
CA LYS A 295 -14.36 -6.12 -20.47
C LYS A 295 -13.76 -5.91 -21.84
N LEU A 296 -12.77 -5.03 -21.96
CA LEU A 296 -12.10 -4.75 -23.24
C LEU A 296 -11.29 -5.96 -23.75
N VAL A 297 -10.63 -6.68 -22.84
CA VAL A 297 -9.72 -7.79 -23.20
C VAL A 297 -10.47 -9.11 -23.39
N TRP A 298 -11.48 -9.39 -22.56
CA TRP A 298 -12.19 -10.67 -22.53
C TRP A 298 -13.68 -10.59 -22.86
N GLY A 299 -14.21 -9.39 -23.14
CA GLY A 299 -15.64 -9.20 -23.46
C GLY A 299 -16.58 -9.30 -22.24
N ASP A 300 -16.02 -9.41 -21.03
CA ASP A 300 -16.79 -9.69 -19.81
C ASP A 300 -16.29 -8.81 -18.64
N GLU A 301 -17.22 -8.15 -17.95
CA GLU A 301 -16.94 -7.30 -16.79
C GLU A 301 -16.67 -8.10 -15.49
N ASP A 302 -17.02 -9.38 -15.47
CA ASP A 302 -16.89 -10.25 -14.31
C ASP A 302 -15.45 -10.75 -14.16
N LEU A 303 -14.60 -9.89 -13.58
CA LEU A 303 -13.28 -10.28 -13.12
C LEU A 303 -13.41 -11.24 -11.91
N PRO A 304 -12.86 -12.47 -11.97
CA PRO A 304 -12.96 -13.41 -10.86
C PRO A 304 -12.34 -12.81 -9.60
N CYS A 305 -13.11 -12.79 -8.50
CA CYS A 305 -12.69 -12.22 -7.23
C CYS A 305 -12.69 -13.29 -6.13
N ILE A 306 -11.69 -13.20 -5.25
CA ILE A 306 -11.59 -13.99 -4.03
C ILE A 306 -11.83 -13.04 -2.85
N SER A 307 -12.78 -13.43 -1.98
CA SER A 307 -13.00 -12.77 -0.70
C SER A 307 -12.34 -13.61 0.39
N LEU A 308 -11.43 -13.01 1.15
CA LEU A 308 -10.66 -13.69 2.18
C LEU A 308 -11.30 -13.46 3.55
N ALA A 309 -11.34 -14.50 4.39
CA ALA A 309 -11.78 -14.38 5.77
C ALA A 309 -10.64 -13.79 6.64
N THR A 310 -10.41 -12.48 6.56
CA THR A 310 -9.25 -11.86 7.21
C THR A 310 -9.56 -11.36 8.62
N GLY A 311 -8.67 -11.67 9.57
CA GLY A 311 -8.62 -11.03 10.88
C GLY A 311 -7.80 -9.73 10.88
N ALA A 312 -7.69 -9.07 12.05
CA ALA A 312 -6.89 -7.85 12.15
C ALA A 312 -5.39 -8.11 12.00
N SER A 313 -4.75 -7.37 11.10
CA SER A 313 -3.30 -7.38 10.90
C SER A 313 -2.53 -6.80 12.09
N ALA A 314 -1.33 -7.32 12.38
CA ALA A 314 -0.39 -6.78 13.37
C ALA A 314 -0.07 -5.28 13.14
N MET A 315 -0.16 -4.80 11.89
CA MET A 315 0.04 -3.40 11.52
C MET A 315 -1.06 -2.45 12.03
N HIS A 316 -2.20 -3.00 12.49
CA HIS A 316 -3.30 -2.21 13.09
C HIS A 316 -2.81 -1.35 14.26
N LYS A 317 -1.78 -1.80 15.00
CA LYS A 317 -1.17 -1.04 16.11
C LYS A 317 -0.51 0.28 15.66
N LEU A 318 0.12 0.31 14.48
CA LEU A 318 0.78 1.52 13.93
C LEU A 318 -0.16 2.41 13.10
N ARG A 319 -1.17 1.80 12.50
CA ARG A 319 -2.21 2.46 11.71
C ARG A 319 -3.54 1.77 12.00
N PRO A 320 -4.37 2.33 12.90
CA PRO A 320 -5.71 1.82 13.14
C PRO A 320 -6.43 1.71 11.81
N GLN A 321 -6.85 0.49 11.47
CA GLN A 321 -7.69 0.26 10.31
C GLN A 321 -9.13 0.67 10.64
N PRO A 322 -9.91 1.11 9.65
CA PRO A 322 -11.28 1.58 9.90
C PRO A 322 -12.19 0.51 10.51
N SER A 323 -11.85 -0.77 10.36
CA SER A 323 -12.58 -1.90 10.92
C SER A 323 -11.71 -3.17 10.93
N TRP A 324 -12.16 -4.21 11.65
CA TRP A 324 -11.41 -5.46 11.91
C TRP A 324 -11.34 -6.40 10.70
N ASP A 325 -12.31 -6.29 9.79
CA ASP A 325 -12.40 -6.94 8.46
C ASP A 325 -11.46 -6.31 7.43
N ARG A 326 -10.69 -5.27 7.79
CA ARG A 326 -9.81 -4.55 6.87
C ARG A 326 -8.35 -4.89 7.16
N THR A 327 -7.83 -5.85 6.40
CA THR A 327 -6.42 -6.25 6.50
C THR A 327 -5.49 -5.40 5.64
N CYS A 328 -4.18 -5.49 5.90
CA CYS A 328 -3.17 -4.88 5.02
C CYS A 328 -2.79 -5.85 3.88
N THR A 329 -2.18 -5.33 2.82
CA THR A 329 -1.91 -6.11 1.60
C THR A 329 -1.03 -7.35 1.83
N ALA A 330 0.00 -7.25 2.67
CA ALA A 330 0.81 -8.41 3.01
C ALA A 330 0.02 -9.46 3.82
N ALA A 331 -0.86 -9.03 4.72
CA ALA A 331 -1.70 -9.95 5.47
C ALA A 331 -2.83 -10.57 4.61
N ALA A 332 -3.28 -9.88 3.55
CA ALA A 332 -4.13 -10.51 2.53
C ALA A 332 -3.39 -11.61 1.77
N ALA A 333 -2.12 -11.40 1.42
CA ALA A 333 -1.28 -12.43 0.80
C ALA A 333 -1.09 -13.64 1.74
N VAL A 334 -0.80 -13.39 3.02
CA VAL A 334 -0.70 -14.44 4.05
C VAL A 334 -1.99 -15.25 4.14
N ALA A 335 -3.15 -14.59 4.20
CA ALA A 335 -4.44 -15.28 4.27
C ALA A 335 -4.68 -16.16 3.03
N LEU A 336 -4.37 -15.68 1.82
CA LEU A 336 -4.45 -16.49 0.61
C LEU A 336 -3.53 -17.71 0.68
N LEU A 337 -2.27 -17.54 1.06
CA LEU A 337 -1.31 -18.65 1.17
C LEU A 337 -1.77 -19.70 2.19
N SER A 338 -2.27 -19.24 3.35
CA SER A 338 -2.83 -20.13 4.37
C SER A 338 -4.07 -20.88 3.88
N GLU A 339 -4.99 -20.22 3.17
CA GLU A 339 -6.17 -20.90 2.59
C GLU A 339 -5.77 -21.89 1.49
N LEU A 340 -4.76 -21.58 0.68
CA LEU A 340 -4.20 -22.50 -0.31
C LEU A 340 -3.60 -23.76 0.32
N GLN A 341 -2.89 -23.61 1.45
CA GLN A 341 -2.30 -24.75 2.17
C GLN A 341 -3.34 -25.78 2.62
N LEU A 342 -4.57 -25.34 2.89
CA LEU A 342 -5.67 -26.20 3.33
C LEU A 342 -6.29 -27.03 2.20
N ILE A 343 -6.01 -26.67 0.93
CA ILE A 343 -6.50 -27.42 -0.22
C ILE A 343 -5.54 -28.58 -0.49
N SER A 344 -6.04 -29.81 -0.48
CA SER A 344 -5.25 -31.05 -0.61
C SER A 344 -4.31 -31.06 -1.83
N GLN A 345 -4.75 -30.49 -2.95
CA GLN A 345 -3.98 -30.39 -4.20
C GLN A 345 -2.79 -29.41 -4.10
N PHE A 346 -2.88 -28.42 -3.21
CA PHE A 346 -1.91 -27.34 -3.06
C PHE A 346 -1.01 -27.51 -1.81
N SER A 347 -1.45 -28.30 -0.84
CA SER A 347 -0.73 -28.59 0.40
C SER A 347 0.75 -29.03 0.22
N PRO A 348 1.12 -29.82 -0.82
CA PRO A 348 2.52 -30.22 -1.02
C PRO A 348 3.48 -29.07 -1.40
N TYR A 349 2.98 -27.88 -1.73
CA TYR A 349 3.81 -26.77 -2.20
C TYR A 349 4.34 -25.84 -1.10
N GLY A 350 4.08 -26.15 0.19
CA GLY A 350 4.68 -25.44 1.32
C GLY A 350 4.24 -23.97 1.44
N PHE A 351 2.93 -23.71 1.34
CA PHE A 351 2.40 -22.35 1.44
C PHE A 351 2.40 -21.80 2.87
N ASP A 352 2.45 -22.67 3.87
CA ASP A 352 2.69 -22.34 5.27
C ASP A 352 4.03 -21.64 5.49
N GLU A 353 5.13 -22.19 4.96
CA GLU A 353 6.45 -21.56 5.06
C GLU A 353 6.52 -20.21 4.30
N GLN A 354 5.85 -20.13 3.15
CA GLN A 354 5.75 -18.90 2.37
C GLN A 354 4.94 -17.83 3.11
N ALA A 355 3.85 -18.21 3.78
CA ALA A 355 3.04 -17.34 4.61
C ALA A 355 3.84 -16.83 5.82
N GLU A 356 4.53 -17.74 6.52
CA GLU A 356 5.39 -17.41 7.68
C GLU A 356 6.47 -16.38 7.31
N ALA A 357 7.13 -16.55 6.16
CA ALA A 357 8.15 -15.60 5.70
C ALA A 357 7.59 -14.17 5.51
N VAL A 358 6.34 -14.04 5.04
CA VAL A 358 5.67 -12.73 4.91
C VAL A 358 5.26 -12.17 6.27
N GLU A 359 4.80 -13.01 7.21
CA GLU A 359 4.48 -12.60 8.58
C GLU A 359 5.72 -12.11 9.35
N ASP A 360 6.85 -12.80 9.19
CA ASP A 360 8.13 -12.40 9.75
C ASP A 360 8.59 -11.06 9.18
N ALA A 361 8.48 -10.87 7.85
CA ALA A 361 8.77 -9.61 7.19
C ALA A 361 7.88 -8.46 7.71
N LEU A 362 6.60 -8.75 7.98
CA LEU A 362 5.67 -7.79 8.61
C LEU A 362 6.12 -7.41 10.02
N ARG A 363 6.60 -8.37 10.81
CA ARG A 363 7.12 -8.14 12.16
C ARG A 363 8.38 -7.27 12.14
N VAL A 364 9.30 -7.55 11.21
CA VAL A 364 10.52 -6.77 10.98
C VAL A 364 10.18 -5.31 10.59
N LEU A 365 9.23 -5.11 9.69
CA LEU A 365 8.77 -3.77 9.30
C LEU A 365 8.13 -3.02 10.47
N LEU A 366 7.28 -3.69 11.23
CA LEU A 366 6.63 -3.15 12.43
C LEU A 366 7.67 -2.69 13.46
N GLU A 367 8.69 -3.51 13.72
CA GLU A 367 9.81 -3.18 14.62
C GLU A 367 10.57 -1.94 14.10
N ALA A 368 11.01 -1.94 12.85
CA ALA A 368 11.77 -0.83 12.26
C ALA A 368 11.01 0.50 12.32
N LEU A 369 9.72 0.49 11.97
CA LEU A 369 8.87 1.68 12.04
C LEU A 369 8.63 2.13 13.49
N THR A 370 8.51 1.19 14.43
CA THR A 370 8.28 1.51 15.85
C THR A 370 9.53 2.14 16.46
N THR A 371 10.71 1.53 16.26
CA THR A 371 12.00 2.05 16.70
C THR A 371 12.25 3.45 16.17
N ARG A 372 12.00 3.67 14.86
CA ARG A 372 12.08 4.99 14.26
C ARG A 372 11.14 6.01 14.93
N ARG A 373 9.89 5.64 15.22
CA ARG A 373 8.93 6.57 15.87
C ARG A 373 9.41 6.97 17.26
N ILE A 374 9.89 6.01 18.05
CA ILE A 374 10.44 6.26 19.39
C ILE A 374 11.63 7.21 19.29
N ARG A 375 12.60 6.94 18.39
CA ARG A 375 13.76 7.81 18.17
C ARG A 375 13.38 9.24 17.76
N MET A 376 12.27 9.40 17.04
CA MET A 376 11.72 10.70 16.64
C MET A 376 10.83 11.35 17.71
N GLY A 377 10.75 10.81 18.92
CA GLY A 377 9.92 11.33 20.02
C GLY A 377 8.40 11.21 19.77
N ARG A 378 7.97 10.29 18.90
CA ARG A 378 6.55 10.11 18.54
C ARG A 378 5.95 8.92 19.27
N SER A 379 4.70 9.06 19.74
CA SER A 379 3.93 7.96 20.31
C SER A 379 3.79 6.77 19.34
N ILE A 380 3.89 5.57 19.89
CA ILE A 380 3.69 4.28 19.21
C ILE A 380 2.20 4.06 18.93
N SER A 381 1.33 4.46 19.86
CA SER A 381 -0.11 4.42 19.70
C SER A 381 -0.63 5.72 19.08
N ARG A 382 -1.39 5.63 17.98
CA ARG A 382 -2.24 6.75 17.56
C ARG A 382 -3.43 6.80 18.52
N LYS A 383 -3.68 7.94 19.18
CA LYS A 383 -4.95 8.14 19.92
C LYS A 383 -6.09 7.79 18.96
N VAL A 384 -6.96 6.86 19.37
CA VAL A 384 -8.24 6.61 18.69
C VAL A 384 -8.94 7.96 18.67
N ARG A 385 -9.22 8.51 17.48
CA ARG A 385 -10.19 9.59 17.39
C ARG A 385 -11.54 8.94 17.69
N CYS A 386 -11.94 8.92 18.96
CA CYS A 386 -13.34 8.72 19.30
C CYS A 386 -14.08 9.85 18.60
N THR A 387 -14.81 9.55 17.54
CA THR A 387 -15.97 10.32 17.15
C THR A 387 -17.08 10.01 18.16
N SER A 388 -16.87 10.40 19.40
CA SER A 388 -17.93 10.59 20.38
C SER A 388 -18.44 12.00 20.16
N ASN A 389 -19.46 12.13 19.30
CA ASN A 389 -20.47 13.20 19.30
C ASN A 389 -21.41 12.96 18.12
N ILE A 390 -22.29 11.98 18.28
CA ILE A 390 -23.67 12.08 17.78
C ILE A 390 -24.51 11.53 18.94
N CYS A 391 -25.03 12.45 19.75
CA CYS A 391 -26.20 12.20 20.58
C CYS A 391 -27.44 12.25 19.68
#